data_AF-A0AAV5SSF4-F1
#
_entry.id   AF-A0AAV5SSF4-F1
#
_cell.length_a   1.000
_cell.length_b   1.000
_cell.length_c   1.000
_cell.angle_alpha   90.00
_cell.angle_beta   90.00
_cell.angle_gamma   90.00
#
_symmetry.space_group_name_H-M   'P 1'
#
loop_
_entity.id
_entity.type
_entity.pdbx_description
1 polymer ?
#
loop_
_entity_poly.entity_id
_entity_poly.type
_entity_poly.pdbx_seq_one_letter_code
_entity_poly.pdbx_strand_id
1 'polypeptide(L)'
;MLAIFCLLLSVTVVVAQPPPVHEKPIDVTIRNGGKLELKVPSSVNIWHREFADGRKEYVEFPNQYLDVSNVWRSGTLGSKHSPIKVEIAKDGTLRMPKVTAADSAQYYTYYTGKDFRPHYSYFNVKIGK
;
A
#
# COMPACT_ATOMS: atom_id res chain seq x y z
N MET A 1 -11.18 -57.03 -30.63
CA MET A 1 -10.15 -56.21 -29.94
C MET A 1 -10.85 -54.95 -29.46
N LEU A 2 -11.25 -54.89 -28.18
CA LEU A 2 -12.09 -53.81 -27.65
C LEU A 2 -11.18 -52.76 -27.00
N ALA A 3 -11.15 -51.56 -27.56
CA ALA A 3 -10.40 -50.44 -27.00
C ALA A 3 -11.16 -49.83 -25.82
N ILE A 4 -10.58 -49.85 -24.63
CA ILE A 4 -11.08 -49.10 -23.47
C ILE A 4 -10.34 -47.77 -23.44
N PHE A 5 -11.02 -46.73 -23.89
CA PHE A 5 -10.56 -45.35 -23.80
C PHE A 5 -10.95 -44.82 -22.42
N CYS A 6 -10.02 -44.85 -21.45
CA CYS A 6 -10.24 -44.25 -20.14
C CYS A 6 -10.22 -42.72 -20.27
N LEU A 7 -11.41 -42.12 -20.33
CA LEU A 7 -11.58 -40.68 -20.24
C LEU A 7 -11.34 -40.23 -18.79
N LEU A 8 -10.12 -39.76 -18.50
CA LEU A 8 -9.81 -39.12 -17.22
C LEU A 8 -10.47 -37.73 -17.20
N LEU A 9 -11.61 -37.62 -16.51
CA LEU A 9 -12.21 -36.32 -16.16
C LEU A 9 -11.32 -35.62 -15.13
N SER A 10 -10.51 -34.67 -15.60
CA SER A 10 -9.79 -33.74 -14.72
C SER A 10 -10.81 -32.81 -14.04
N VAL A 11 -11.12 -33.08 -12.78
CA VAL A 11 -11.90 -32.15 -11.95
C VAL A 11 -10.99 -31.00 -11.54
N THR A 12 -11.13 -29.85 -12.19
CA THR A 12 -10.45 -28.63 -11.79
C THR A 12 -11.12 -28.10 -10.53
N VAL A 13 -10.52 -28.34 -9.36
CA VAL A 13 -10.97 -27.74 -8.11
C VAL A 13 -10.60 -26.25 -8.16
N VAL A 14 -11.56 -25.39 -8.48
CA VAL A 14 -11.41 -23.94 -8.31
C VAL A 14 -11.47 -23.67 -6.81
N VAL A 15 -10.32 -23.71 -6.14
CA VAL A 15 -10.21 -23.27 -4.75
C VAL A 15 -10.40 -21.76 -4.75
N ALA A 16 -11.60 -21.31 -4.38
CA ALA A 16 -11.88 -19.90 -4.19
C ALA A 16 -10.90 -19.35 -3.15
N GLN A 17 -10.08 -18.38 -3.54
CA GLN A 17 -9.22 -17.70 -2.59
C GLN A 17 -10.11 -16.96 -1.58
N PRO A 18 -9.83 -17.08 -0.27
CA PRO A 18 -10.58 -16.32 0.73
C PRO A 18 -10.49 -14.82 0.42
N PRO A 19 -11.55 -14.05 0.70
CA PRO A 19 -11.57 -12.63 0.40
C PRO A 19 -10.45 -11.89 1.14
N PRO A 20 -10.00 -10.75 0.60
CA PRO A 20 -9.01 -9.92 1.27
C PRO A 20 -9.52 -9.42 2.63
N VAL A 21 -8.58 -9.20 3.55
CA VAL A 21 -8.85 -8.65 4.87
C VAL A 21 -8.71 -7.13 4.81
N HIS A 22 -9.77 -6.42 5.18
CA HIS A 22 -9.72 -4.97 5.38
C HIS A 22 -9.59 -4.70 6.88
N GLU A 23 -8.43 -4.20 7.29
CA GLU A 23 -8.17 -3.90 8.70
C GLU A 23 -8.88 -2.62 9.13
N LYS A 24 -9.17 -2.51 10.43
CA LYS A 24 -9.72 -1.27 10.98
C LYS A 24 -8.69 -0.15 10.86
N PRO A 25 -9.07 1.07 10.43
CA PRO A 25 -8.15 2.20 10.40
C PRO A 25 -7.55 2.50 11.76
N ILE A 26 -6.25 2.81 11.77
CA ILE A 26 -5.50 3.25 12.95
C ILE A 26 -5.40 4.77 12.92
N ASP A 27 -5.86 5.44 13.98
CA ASP A 27 -5.72 6.88 14.09
C ASP A 27 -4.29 7.25 14.55
N VAL A 28 -3.64 8.14 13.79
CA VAL A 28 -2.27 8.61 14.04
C VAL A 28 -2.29 10.14 14.12
N THR A 29 -1.85 10.69 15.25
CA THR A 29 -1.79 12.15 15.44
C THR A 29 -0.34 12.59 15.64
N ILE A 30 0.11 13.57 14.85
CA ILE A 30 1.49 14.04 14.84
C ILE A 30 1.51 15.57 14.86
N ARG A 31 2.50 16.16 15.53
CA ARG A 31 2.70 17.61 15.52
C ARG A 31 3.30 18.07 14.20
N ASN A 32 2.95 19.28 13.77
CA ASN A 32 3.55 19.92 12.61
C ASN A 32 5.09 19.99 12.74
N GLY A 33 5.80 19.60 11.68
CA GLY A 33 7.25 19.42 11.64
C GLY A 33 7.75 18.08 12.20
N GLY A 34 6.87 17.24 12.73
CA GLY A 34 7.19 15.93 13.29
C GLY A 34 7.56 14.88 12.24
N LYS A 35 8.02 13.72 12.73
CA LYS A 35 8.32 12.54 11.91
C LYS A 35 7.10 11.63 11.88
N LEU A 36 6.66 11.25 10.68
CA LEU A 36 5.68 10.20 10.44
C LEU A 36 6.41 8.91 10.07
N GLU A 37 6.06 7.82 10.75
CA GLU A 37 6.46 6.46 10.39
C GLU A 37 5.22 5.55 10.41
N LEU A 38 4.94 4.91 9.28
CA LEU A 38 3.86 3.94 9.14
C LEU A 38 4.45 2.58 8.79
N LYS A 39 4.04 1.55 9.55
CA LYS A 39 4.57 0.20 9.43
C LYS A 39 3.44 -0.81 9.44
N VAL A 40 3.59 -1.83 8.61
CA VAL A 40 2.73 -3.01 8.57
C VAL A 40 3.56 -4.27 8.87
N PRO A 41 2.91 -5.40 9.21
CA PRO A 41 3.61 -6.63 9.62
C PRO A 41 4.54 -7.28 8.57
N SER A 42 4.32 -7.02 7.28
CA SER A 42 5.11 -7.58 6.18
C SER A 42 5.71 -6.45 5.33
N SER A 43 6.83 -6.72 4.65
CA SER A 43 7.43 -5.72 3.76
C SER A 43 6.50 -5.37 2.61
N VAL A 44 6.42 -4.07 2.29
CA VAL A 44 5.63 -3.50 1.21
C VAL A 44 6.48 -2.58 0.38
N ASN A 45 6.17 -2.50 -0.91
CA ASN A 45 6.90 -1.65 -1.85
C ASN A 45 6.08 -0.45 -2.31
N ILE A 46 4.82 -0.31 -1.87
CA ILE A 46 3.94 0.76 -2.31
C ILE A 46 3.13 1.28 -1.12
N TRP A 47 2.94 2.59 -1.10
CA TRP A 47 2.04 3.27 -0.18
C TRP A 47 1.16 4.22 -0.95
N HIS A 48 -0.08 4.37 -0.47
CA HIS A 48 -1.06 5.27 -1.02
C HIS A 48 -1.52 6.25 0.06
N ARG A 49 -2.04 7.39 -0.38
CA ARG A 49 -2.80 8.30 0.47
C ARG A 49 -3.97 8.93 -0.26
N GLU A 50 -5.05 9.15 0.47
CA GLU A 50 -6.26 9.81 0.02
C GLU A 50 -6.59 10.98 0.94
N PHE A 51 -6.71 12.15 0.34
CA PHE A 51 -6.99 13.40 1.03
C PHE A 51 -8.50 13.60 1.19
N ALA A 52 -8.90 14.50 2.10
CA ALA A 52 -10.30 14.82 2.34
C ALA A 52 -11.01 15.44 1.12
N ASP A 53 -10.26 16.03 0.19
CA ASP A 53 -10.75 16.56 -1.09
C ASP A 53 -10.91 15.48 -2.18
N GLY A 54 -10.61 14.21 -1.87
CA GLY A 54 -10.69 13.08 -2.81
C GLY A 54 -9.45 12.90 -3.68
N ARG A 55 -8.43 13.77 -3.58
CA ARG A 55 -7.16 13.57 -4.28
C ARG A 55 -6.49 12.29 -3.77
N LYS A 56 -5.90 11.53 -4.70
CA LYS A 56 -5.18 10.28 -4.41
C LYS A 56 -3.75 10.34 -4.91
N GLU A 57 -2.85 9.85 -4.08
CA GLU A 57 -1.43 9.78 -4.40
C GLU A 57 -0.85 8.42 -4.02
N TYR A 58 0.27 8.08 -4.66
CA TYR A 58 1.03 6.88 -4.36
C TYR A 58 2.54 7.13 -4.43
N VAL A 59 3.29 6.29 -3.74
CA VAL A 59 4.76 6.24 -3.74
C VAL A 59 5.21 4.80 -3.73
N GLU A 60 6.28 4.50 -4.49
CA GLU A 60 6.84 3.15 -4.65
C GLU A 60 8.32 3.09 -4.26
N PHE A 61 8.74 1.92 -3.79
CA PHE A 61 10.13 1.64 -3.48
C PHE A 61 10.93 1.61 -4.79
N PRO A 62 12.15 2.18 -4.82
CA PRO A 62 12.98 2.17 -6.01
C PRO A 62 13.11 0.77 -6.61
N ASN A 63 12.83 0.64 -7.90
CA ASN A 63 13.14 -0.56 -8.66
C ASN A 63 13.90 -0.16 -9.93
N GLN A 64 14.59 -1.13 -10.54
CA GLN A 64 15.46 -0.91 -11.69
C GLN A 64 14.75 -0.36 -12.95
N TYR A 65 13.42 -0.28 -12.94
CA TYR A 65 12.61 0.19 -14.05
C TYR A 65 12.00 1.57 -13.80
N LEU A 66 12.21 2.17 -12.63
CA LEU A 66 11.56 3.40 -12.20
C LEU A 66 12.53 4.34 -11.45
N ASP A 67 12.98 5.41 -12.11
CA ASP A 67 13.78 6.52 -11.55
C ASP A 67 13.03 7.42 -10.55
N VAL A 68 11.97 6.91 -9.92
CA VAL A 68 10.93 7.72 -9.26
C VAL A 68 10.87 7.56 -7.75
N SER A 69 11.87 6.91 -7.16
CA SER A 69 11.88 6.68 -5.71
C SER A 69 11.79 7.99 -4.94
N ASN A 70 10.96 8.00 -3.89
CA ASN A 70 10.87 9.06 -2.89
C ASN A 70 10.03 10.30 -3.25
N VAL A 71 9.09 10.18 -4.20
CA VAL A 71 8.19 11.28 -4.59
C VAL A 71 6.74 10.78 -4.68
N TRP A 72 5.81 11.52 -4.08
CA TRP A 72 4.37 11.24 -4.25
C TRP A 72 3.91 11.59 -5.67
N ARG A 73 3.27 10.61 -6.31
CA ARG A 73 2.70 10.72 -7.65
C ARG A 73 1.18 10.81 -7.56
N SER A 74 0.59 11.59 -8.46
CA SER A 74 -0.85 11.55 -8.67
C SER A 74 -1.31 10.16 -9.08
N GLY A 75 -2.56 9.83 -8.75
CA GLY A 75 -3.29 8.78 -9.48
C GLY A 75 -3.44 9.06 -10.99
N THR A 76 -3.17 10.29 -11.44
CA THR A 76 -3.14 10.68 -12.87
C THR A 76 -1.74 10.45 -13.46
N LEU A 77 -1.65 9.56 -14.46
CA LEU A 77 -0.39 9.22 -15.15
C LEU A 77 0.39 10.47 -15.59
N GLY A 78 1.68 10.50 -15.27
CA GLY A 78 2.61 11.55 -15.73
C GLY A 78 2.71 12.80 -14.84
N SER A 79 1.86 12.97 -13.82
CA SER A 79 1.92 14.15 -12.93
C SER A 79 2.59 13.84 -11.58
N LYS A 80 3.66 14.58 -11.28
CA LYS A 80 4.27 14.63 -9.94
C LYS A 80 3.47 15.65 -9.12
N HIS A 81 3.08 15.29 -7.89
CA HIS A 81 2.28 16.18 -7.06
C HIS A 81 3.02 16.77 -5.87
N SER A 82 4.10 16.15 -5.38
CA SER A 82 4.71 16.62 -4.14
C SER A 82 6.25 16.60 -4.17
N PRO A 83 6.93 17.70 -3.82
CA PRO A 83 8.38 17.72 -3.62
C PRO A 83 8.81 17.15 -2.26
N ILE A 84 7.90 16.55 -1.48
CA ILE A 84 8.20 16.06 -0.13
C ILE A 84 9.10 14.84 -0.19
N LYS A 85 10.14 14.84 0.65
CA LYS A 85 10.99 13.67 0.93
C LYS A 85 10.17 12.62 1.68
N VAL A 86 9.61 11.67 0.94
CA VAL A 86 9.07 10.42 1.47
C VAL A 86 10.10 9.33 1.22
N GLU A 87 10.30 8.44 2.18
CA GLU A 87 11.18 7.27 2.02
C GLU A 87 10.36 6.01 2.30
N ILE A 88 10.52 4.99 1.48
CA ILE A 88 10.10 3.64 1.83
C ILE A 88 11.38 2.90 2.24
N ALA A 89 11.49 2.56 3.52
CA ALA A 89 12.63 1.82 4.04
C ALA A 89 12.67 0.39 3.46
N LYS A 90 13.81 -0.29 3.56
CA LYS A 90 13.98 -1.68 3.07
C LYS A 90 12.98 -2.68 3.69
N ASP A 91 12.47 -2.38 4.89
CA ASP A 91 11.46 -3.20 5.57
C ASP A 91 10.01 -2.83 5.20
N GLY A 92 9.83 -1.92 4.23
CA GLY A 92 8.54 -1.43 3.76
C GLY A 92 7.94 -0.29 4.59
N THR A 93 8.63 0.17 5.64
CA THR A 93 8.15 1.29 6.46
C THR A 93 8.13 2.59 5.66
N LEU A 94 7.00 3.28 5.63
CA LEU A 94 6.91 4.64 5.10
C LEU A 94 7.43 5.63 6.12
N ARG A 95 8.33 6.51 5.71
CA ARG A 95 8.93 7.56 6.54
C ARG A 95 8.78 8.92 5.89
N MET A 96 8.32 9.90 6.66
CA MET A 96 8.32 11.31 6.27
C MET A 96 8.91 12.12 7.45
N PRO A 97 10.11 12.72 7.30
CA PRO A 97 10.86 13.25 8.45
C PRO A 97 10.32 14.57 9.00
N LYS A 98 9.60 15.35 8.20
CA LYS A 98 9.03 16.66 8.57
C LYS A 98 7.68 16.83 7.90
N VAL A 99 6.62 16.33 8.55
CA VAL A 99 5.26 16.41 8.01
C VAL A 99 4.59 17.73 8.36
N THR A 100 3.70 18.20 7.50
CA THR A 100 2.92 19.42 7.70
C THR A 100 1.43 19.13 7.77
N ALA A 101 0.62 20.10 8.18
CA ALA A 101 -0.84 19.92 8.21
C ALA A 101 -1.42 19.47 6.84
N ALA A 102 -0.79 19.88 5.73
CA ALA A 102 -1.16 19.50 4.37
C ALA A 102 -0.94 18.00 4.06
N ASP A 103 -0.17 17.29 4.89
CA ASP A 103 0.04 15.84 4.79
C ASP A 103 -1.02 15.03 5.54
N SER A 104 -2.02 15.68 6.16
CA SER A 104 -3.14 14.97 6.78
C SER A 104 -3.98 14.28 5.71
N ALA A 105 -4.08 12.96 5.80
CA ALA A 105 -4.73 12.10 4.83
C ALA A 105 -5.03 10.73 5.44
N GLN A 106 -5.84 9.92 4.76
CA GLN A 106 -5.88 8.49 5.02
C GLN A 106 -4.78 7.80 4.20
N TYR A 107 -3.82 7.21 4.88
CA TYR A 107 -2.75 6.43 4.28
C TYR A 107 -3.14 4.96 4.25
N TYR A 108 -2.74 4.24 3.21
CA TYR A 108 -2.99 2.81 3.14
C TYR A 108 -1.95 2.08 2.30
N THR A 109 -1.84 0.79 2.57
CA THR A 109 -1.01 -0.15 1.81
C THR A 109 -1.66 -1.52 1.83
N TYR A 110 -1.17 -2.42 1.00
CA TYR A 110 -1.60 -3.80 0.96
C TYR A 110 -0.40 -4.74 1.03
N TYR A 111 -0.57 -5.85 1.74
CA TYR A 111 0.50 -6.82 1.96
C TYR A 111 -0.07 -8.23 2.11
N THR A 112 0.77 -9.25 1.96
CA THR A 112 0.38 -10.62 2.26
C THR A 112 0.51 -10.87 3.76
N GLY A 113 -0.62 -11.16 4.41
CA GLY A 113 -0.70 -11.52 5.81
C GLY A 113 -0.06 -12.88 6.11
N LYS A 114 0.14 -13.17 7.40
CA LYS A 114 0.67 -14.48 7.85
C LYS A 114 -0.27 -15.66 7.53
N ASP A 115 -1.53 -15.35 7.29
CA ASP A 115 -2.56 -16.28 6.83
C ASP A 115 -2.57 -16.46 5.30
N PHE A 116 -1.56 -15.92 4.60
CA PHE A 116 -1.40 -15.93 3.15
C PHE A 116 -2.53 -15.21 2.39
N ARG A 117 -3.30 -14.34 3.07
CA ARG A 117 -4.34 -13.54 2.43
C ARG A 117 -3.82 -12.12 2.13
N PRO A 118 -4.38 -11.44 1.12
CA PRO A 118 -4.15 -10.01 0.96
C PRO A 118 -4.79 -9.26 2.13
N HIS A 119 -4.02 -8.40 2.76
CA HIS A 119 -4.46 -7.48 3.83
C HIS A 119 -4.36 -6.05 3.32
N TYR A 120 -5.35 -5.23 3.66
CA TYR A 120 -5.34 -3.79 3.48
C TYR A 120 -5.28 -3.11 4.85
N SER A 121 -4.21 -2.39 5.13
CA SER A 121 -4.06 -1.58 6.35
C SER A 121 -4.32 -0.11 6.04
N TYR A 122 -4.97 0.56 6.98
CA TYR A 122 -5.36 1.97 6.86
C TYR A 122 -4.88 2.77 8.07
N PHE A 123 -4.42 3.99 7.84
CA PHE A 123 -3.96 4.91 8.87
C PHE A 123 -4.59 6.30 8.65
N ASN A 124 -5.41 6.76 9.58
CA ASN A 124 -5.96 8.11 9.52
C ASN A 124 -4.96 9.07 10.17
N VAL A 125 -4.15 9.75 9.35
CA VAL A 125 -3.11 10.64 9.83
C VAL A 125 -3.65 12.06 9.95
N LYS A 126 -3.57 12.62 11.16
CA LYS A 126 -3.90 14.02 11.46
C LYS A 126 -2.66 14.76 11.93
N ILE A 127 -2.32 15.86 11.25
CA ILE A 127 -1.16 16.68 11.58
C ILE A 127 -1.62 18.08 11.96
N GLY A 128 -1.27 18.49 13.17
CA GLY A 128 -1.76 19.72 13.78
C GLY A 128 -0.74 20.38 14.71
N LYS A 129 -1.16 21.43 15.41
CA LYS A 129 -0.32 22.11 16.42
C LYS A 129 0.07 21.17 17.55
#